data_AF-A0A553NQI9-F1
#
_entry.id   AF-A0A553NQI9-F1
#
_cell.length_a   1.000
_cell.length_b   1.000
_cell.length_c   1.000
_cell.angle_alpha   90.00
_cell.angle_beta   90.00
_cell.angle_gamma   90.00
#
_symmetry.space_group_name_H-M   'P 1'
#
loop_
_entity.id
_entity.type
_entity.pdbx_description
1 polymer ?
#
loop_
_entity_poly.entity_id
_entity_poly.type
_entity_poly.pdbx_seq_one_letter_code
_entity_poly.pdbx_strand_id
1 'polypeptide(L)'
;MWWTILPPMGIMAVVYGLAEPGIRAINRLSKDNNPYSRNFNNPLMLRGFKRDLSYSKPTFWTKLTGNPSSNGNPYFSQGLEAVKD
;
A
#
# COMPACT_ATOMS: atom_id res chain seq x y z
N MET A 1 -15.71 41.78 10.71
CA MET A 1 -16.14 40.54 11.41
C MET A 1 -14.94 39.62 11.46
N TRP A 2 -14.54 39.08 12.61
CA TRP A 2 -13.36 38.20 12.67
C TRP A 2 -13.67 36.78 12.15
N TRP A 3 -14.93 36.36 12.21
CA TRP A 3 -15.42 35.07 11.74
C TRP A 3 -15.28 34.83 10.22
N THR A 4 -15.05 35.88 9.42
CA THR A 4 -14.80 35.74 7.97
C THR A 4 -13.48 35.05 7.64
N ILE A 5 -12.59 34.85 8.63
CA ILE A 5 -11.37 34.05 8.48
C ILE A 5 -11.64 32.54 8.54
N LEU A 6 -12.78 32.12 9.10
CA LEU A 6 -13.08 30.69 9.27
C LEU A 6 -13.29 29.95 7.95
N PRO A 7 -13.98 30.49 6.93
CA PRO A 7 -14.09 29.83 5.64
C PRO A 7 -12.73 29.54 4.97
N PRO A 8 -11.79 30.50 4.80
CA PRO A 8 -10.49 30.21 4.21
C PRO A 8 -9.64 29.28 5.09
N MET A 9 -9.71 29.40 6.42
CA MET A 9 -9.03 28.46 7.33
C MET A 9 -9.57 27.03 7.19
N GLY A 10 -10.89 26.86 7.07
CA GLY A 10 -11.52 25.57 6.84
C GLY A 10 -11.10 24.94 5.52
N ILE A 11 -11.05 25.73 4.44
CA ILE A 11 -10.57 25.25 3.13
C ILE A 11 -9.13 24.76 3.24
N MET A 12 -8.25 25.54 3.87
CA MET A 12 -6.85 25.15 4.05
C MET A 12 -6.72 23.88 4.90
N ALA A 13 -7.45 23.80 6.01
CA ALA A 13 -7.46 22.63 6.87
C ALA A 13 -7.93 21.36 6.14
N VAL A 14 -8.92 21.47 5.25
CA VAL A 14 -9.40 20.34 4.44
C VAL A 14 -8.34 19.93 3.41
N VAL A 15 -7.73 20.88 2.69
CA VAL A 15 -6.71 20.58 1.68
C VAL A 15 -5.49 19.88 2.31
N TYR A 16 -4.98 20.40 3.43
CA TYR A 16 -3.86 19.78 4.12
C TYR A 16 -4.25 18.51 4.86
N GLY A 17 -5.43 18.48 5.46
CA GLY A 17 -5.94 17.32 6.20
C GLY A 17 -6.25 16.12 5.32
N LEU A 18 -6.56 16.32 4.04
CA LEU A 18 -6.84 15.24 3.09
C LEU A 18 -5.59 14.59 2.48
N ALA A 19 -4.42 15.24 2.56
CA ALA A 19 -3.20 14.73 1.92
C ALA A 19 -2.79 13.35 2.45
N GLU A 20 -2.64 13.21 3.77
CA GLU A 20 -2.28 11.92 4.38
C GLU A 20 -3.33 10.81 4.21
N PRO A 21 -4.62 11.02 4.55
CA PRO A 21 -5.63 9.98 4.38
C PRO A 21 -5.84 9.64 2.89
N GLY A 22 -5.70 10.60 1.98
CA GLY A 22 -5.72 10.36 0.54
C GLY A 22 -4.60 9.44 0.09
N ILE A 23 -3.35 9.71 0.50
CA ILE A 23 -2.21 8.84 0.21
C ILE A 23 -2.40 7.45 0.82
N ARG A 24 -2.93 7.34 2.04
CA ARG A 24 -3.23 6.05 2.69
C ARG A 24 -4.33 5.29 1.93
N ALA A 25 -5.37 5.97 1.47
CA ALA A 25 -6.45 5.37 0.68
C ALA A 25 -5.94 4.85 -0.67
N ILE A 26 -5.14 5.64 -1.38
CA ILE A 26 -4.52 5.24 -2.65
C ILE A 26 -3.57 4.05 -2.45
N ASN A 27 -2.76 4.06 -1.38
CA ASN A 27 -1.88 2.93 -1.06
C ASN A 27 -2.67 1.67 -0.73
N ARG A 28 -3.79 1.77 0.01
CA ARG A 28 -4.67 0.63 0.29
C ARG A 28 -5.32 0.09 -0.98
N LEU A 29 -5.75 0.96 -1.90
CA LEU A 29 -6.35 0.55 -3.17
C LEU A 29 -5.35 -0.10 -4.13
N SER A 30 -4.13 0.43 -4.20
CA SER A 30 -3.07 -0.08 -5.10
C SER A 30 -2.37 -1.33 -4.57
N LYS A 31 -2.36 -1.54 -3.25
CA LYS A 31 -1.63 -2.64 -2.59
C LYS A 31 -2.54 -3.67 -1.91
N ASP A 32 -3.82 -3.71 -2.28
CA ASP A 32 -4.83 -4.63 -1.76
C ASP A 32 -4.90 -4.63 -0.22
N ASN A 33 -5.34 -3.51 0.35
CA ASN A 33 -5.65 -3.28 1.77
C ASN A 33 -4.47 -3.18 2.76
N ASN A 34 -3.20 -3.18 2.34
CA ASN A 34 -2.12 -3.04 3.31
C ASN A 34 -1.68 -1.56 3.55
N PRO A 35 -1.58 -1.07 4.82
CA PRO A 35 -1.43 0.36 5.08
C PRO A 35 0.01 0.91 5.03
N TYR A 36 1.04 0.07 5.21
CA TYR A 36 2.42 0.55 5.39
C TYR A 36 3.34 0.10 4.27
N SER A 37 4.00 1.07 3.63
CA SER A 37 5.14 0.79 2.78
C SER A 37 6.25 0.15 3.61
N ARG A 38 6.85 -0.94 3.12
CA ARG A 38 7.98 -1.57 3.80
C ARG A 38 9.20 -0.66 3.68
N ASN A 39 10.01 -0.62 4.72
CA ASN A 39 11.27 0.12 4.69
C ASN A 39 12.33 -0.69 3.94
N PHE A 40 12.82 -0.16 2.82
CA PHE A 40 13.83 -0.83 1.98
C PHE A 40 15.26 -0.36 2.26
N ASN A 41 15.48 0.51 3.26
CA ASN A 41 16.81 0.99 3.61
C ASN A 41 17.71 -0.11 4.19
N ASN A 42 17.13 -1.24 4.64
CA ASN A 42 17.87 -2.40 5.12
C ASN A 42 17.92 -3.49 4.02
N PRO A 43 19.11 -3.96 3.59
CA PRO A 43 19.24 -4.99 2.57
C PRO A 43 18.61 -6.34 2.96
N LEU A 44 18.51 -6.67 4.25
CA LEU A 44 17.81 -7.87 4.71
C LEU A 44 16.29 -7.75 4.51
N MET A 45 15.72 -6.57 4.74
CA MET A 45 14.29 -6.33 4.47
C MET A 45 13.99 -6.38 2.98
N LEU A 46 14.89 -5.90 2.12
CA LEU A 46 14.76 -6.04 0.67
C LEU A 46 14.81 -7.51 0.23
N ARG A 47 15.69 -8.33 0.82
CA ARG A 47 15.73 -9.77 0.55
C ARG A 47 14.46 -10.49 1.00
N GLY A 48 13.97 -10.18 2.22
CA GLY A 48 12.70 -10.70 2.71
C GLY A 48 11.51 -10.30 1.83
N PHE A 49 11.50 -9.06 1.33
CA PHE A 49 10.51 -8.60 0.37
C PHE A 49 10.55 -9.38 -0.94
N LYS A 50 11.74 -9.59 -1.52
CA LYS A 50 11.89 -10.40 -2.74
C LYS A 50 11.43 -11.83 -2.53
N ARG A 51 11.75 -12.44 -1.38
CA ARG A 51 11.25 -13.77 -0.99
C ARG A 51 9.73 -13.78 -0.98
N ASP A 52 9.10 -12.91 -0.20
CA ASP A 52 7.64 -12.87 -0.06
C ASP A 52 6.95 -12.64 -1.40
N LEU A 53 7.57 -11.86 -2.28
CA LEU A 53 7.08 -11.53 -3.61
C LEU A 53 7.17 -12.73 -4.59
N SER A 54 8.12 -13.66 -4.40
CA SER A 54 8.19 -14.92 -5.17
C SER A 54 7.21 -15.99 -4.70
N TYR A 55 6.80 -15.98 -3.42
CA TYR A 55 5.85 -16.97 -2.86
C TYR A 55 4.40 -16.47 -2.79
N SER A 56 4.15 -15.19 -3.10
CA SER A 56 2.82 -14.61 -3.05
C SER A 56 2.04 -14.82 -4.35
N LYS A 57 0.70 -14.73 -4.25
CA LYS A 57 -0.19 -14.86 -5.40
C LYS A 57 -0.28 -13.52 -6.17
N PRO A 58 -0.46 -13.56 -7.50
CA PRO A 58 -0.70 -12.36 -8.29
C PRO A 58 -2.08 -11.79 -7.95
N THR A 59 -2.14 -10.48 -7.74
CA THR A 59 -3.37 -9.73 -7.46
C THR A 59 -4.04 -9.24 -8.73
N PHE A 60 -5.26 -8.71 -8.59
CA PHE A 60 -6.04 -8.19 -9.71
C PHE A 60 -5.25 -7.22 -10.59
N TRP A 61 -4.53 -6.27 -9.97
CA TRP A 61 -3.69 -5.30 -10.67
C TRP A 61 -2.51 -5.95 -11.41
N THR A 62 -1.80 -6.88 -10.77
CA THR A 62 -0.67 -7.58 -11.43
C THR A 62 -1.13 -8.45 -12.61
N LYS A 63 -2.32 -9.05 -12.52
CA LYS A 63 -2.93 -9.82 -13.61
C LYS A 63 -3.29 -8.94 -14.79
N LEU A 64 -3.82 -7.74 -14.54
CA LEU A 64 -4.13 -6.75 -15.58
C LEU A 64 -2.90 -6.28 -16.36
N THR A 65 -1.74 -6.17 -15.69
CA THR A 65 -0.50 -5.72 -16.33
C THR A 65 0.20 -6.79 -17.20
N GLY A 66 -0.43 -7.95 -17.42
CA GLY A 66 0.08 -8.96 -18.35
C GLY A 66 1.41 -9.59 -17.92
N ASN A 67 1.71 -9.58 -16.61
CA ASN A 67 2.90 -10.21 -16.05
C ASN A 67 2.50 -11.48 -15.27
N PRO A 68 2.20 -12.60 -15.97
CA PRO A 68 1.69 -13.83 -15.38
C PRO A 68 2.76 -14.62 -14.60
N SER A 69 4.02 -14.22 -14.71
CA SER A 69 5.15 -14.92 -14.11
C SER A 69 5.93 -13.99 -13.19
N SER A 70 6.13 -14.45 -11.96
CA SER A 70 7.23 -14.14 -11.02
C SER A 70 6.98 -13.26 -9.79
N ASN A 71 6.07 -12.28 -9.78
CA ASN A 71 6.03 -11.34 -8.65
C ASN A 71 4.60 -11.13 -8.14
N GLY A 72 4.17 -11.97 -7.18
CA GLY A 72 2.92 -11.78 -6.48
C GLY A 72 2.91 -10.51 -5.63
N ASN A 73 1.79 -10.25 -4.95
CA ASN A 73 1.76 -9.15 -3.99
C ASN A 73 2.30 -9.63 -2.63
N PRO A 74 3.48 -9.19 -2.17
CA PRO A 74 4.05 -9.60 -0.88
C PRO A 74 3.25 -9.10 0.33
N TYR A 75 2.25 -8.24 0.09
CA TYR A 75 1.28 -7.84 1.10
C TYR A 75 0.13 -8.84 1.27
N PHE A 76 0.01 -9.80 0.35
CA PHE A 76 -0.85 -10.97 0.49
C PHE A 76 -0.02 -12.12 1.10
N SER A 77 0.13 -12.09 2.42
CA SER A 77 0.91 -13.08 3.15
C SER A 77 0.29 -14.46 3.08
N GLN A 78 1.13 -15.49 2.93
CA GLN A 78 0.75 -16.87 3.15
C GLN A 78 1.27 -17.31 4.52
N GLY A 79 0.37 -17.80 5.36
CA GLY A 79 0.69 -18.46 6.62
C GLY A 79 0.93 -19.96 6.42
N LEU A 80 0.58 -20.74 7.44
CA LEU A 80 0.75 -22.19 7.44
C LEU A 80 -0.17 -22.89 6.44
N GLU A 81 -1.23 -22.23 5.95
CA GLU A 81 -2.15 -22.77 4.97
C GLU A 81 -1.51 -23.10 3.61
N ALA A 82 -0.30 -22.61 3.35
CA ALA A 82 0.46 -22.90 2.15
C ALA A 82 1.41 -24.10 2.27
N VAL A 83 1.66 -24.59 3.48
CA VAL A 83 2.50 -25.77 3.72
C VAL A 83 1.61 -27.01 3.57
N LYS A 84 1.90 -27.85 2.58
CA LYS A 84 1.27 -29.17 2.49
C LYS A 84 1.92 -30.10 3.51
N ASP A 85 1.08 -30.85 4.22
CA ASP A 85 1.49 -31.95 5.10
C ASP A 85 2.29 -33.04 4.36
#